data_AF-A0A3M2U2X5-F1
#
_entry.id   AF-A0A3M2U2X5-F1
#
_cell.length_a   1.000
_cell.length_b   1.000
_cell.length_c   1.000
_cell.angle_alpha   90.00
_cell.angle_beta   90.00
_cell.angle_gamma   90.00
#
_symmetry.space_group_name_H-M   'P 1'
#
loop_
_entity.id
_entity.type
_entity.pdbx_description
1 polymer ?
#
loop_
_entity_poly.entity_id
_entity_poly.type
_entity_poly.pdbx_seq_one_letter_code
_entity_poly.pdbx_strand_id
1 'polypeptide(L)'
;GSRLLVERSIKDRFLPMVIEALGTWKPGNPLDPATNVGALVDTQQMNTVLSYIAAGHTDGARLVAGGKQILQETGGTYVEPTIFDGVNNAMRIAQEEIF
;
A
#
# COMPACT_ATOMS: atom_id res chain seq x y z
N GLY A 1 6.61 -6.89 -8.66
CA GLY A 1 5.85 -7.91 -7.91
C GLY A 1 5.42 -7.32 -6.59
N SER A 2 4.23 -7.67 -6.10
CA SER A 2 3.63 -7.12 -4.87
C SER A 2 4.20 -7.68 -3.56
N ARG A 3 5.02 -8.74 -3.64
CA ARG A 3 5.56 -9.46 -2.49
C ARG A 3 7.06 -9.23 -2.35
N LEU A 4 7.49 -8.77 -1.18
CA LEU A 4 8.89 -8.54 -0.83
C LEU A 4 9.37 -9.62 0.14
N LEU A 5 10.14 -10.59 -0.36
CA LEU A 5 10.72 -11.65 0.46
C LEU A 5 12.04 -11.16 1.05
N VAL A 6 12.13 -11.10 2.37
CA VAL A 6 13.31 -10.59 3.10
C VAL A 6 13.87 -11.68 3.99
N GLU A 7 15.19 -11.86 3.97
CA GLU A 7 15.85 -12.81 4.87
C GLU A 7 15.64 -12.41 6.33
N ARG A 8 15.28 -13.38 7.17
CA ARG A 8 14.93 -13.16 8.58
C ARG A 8 16.01 -12.42 9.36
N SER A 9 17.29 -12.68 9.06
CA SER A 9 18.46 -12.07 9.72
C SER A 9 18.57 -10.55 9.53
N ILE A 10 17.98 -10.00 8.45
CA ILE A 10 18.03 -8.57 8.15
C ILE A 10 16.67 -7.87 8.21
N LYS A 11 15.57 -8.62 8.34
CA LYS A 11 14.21 -8.07 8.26
C LYS A 11 14.00 -6.87 9.18
N ASP A 12 14.47 -6.94 10.43
CA ASP A 12 14.22 -5.90 11.42
C ASP A 12 15.01 -4.61 11.17
N ARG A 13 16.18 -4.69 10.50
CA ARG A 13 16.91 -3.49 10.06
C ARG A 13 16.40 -2.95 8.74
N PHE A 14 15.88 -3.82 7.87
CA PHE A 14 15.51 -3.47 6.51
C PHE A 14 14.12 -2.84 6.44
N LEU A 15 13.15 -3.35 7.22
CA LEU A 15 11.78 -2.84 7.20
C LEU A 15 11.68 -1.33 7.49
N PRO A 16 12.39 -0.76 8.51
CA PRO A 16 12.39 0.69 8.73
C PRO A 16 12.89 1.49 7.52
N MET A 17 13.91 0.98 6.80
CA MET A 17 14.44 1.64 5.60
C MET A 17 13.42 1.66 4.46
N VAL A 18 12.63 0.58 4.31
CA VAL A 18 11.54 0.54 3.32
C VAL A 18 10.43 1.53 3.67
N ILE A 19 10.05 1.60 4.96
CA ILE A 19 9.05 2.57 5.43
C ILE A 19 9.54 4.01 5.21
N GLU A 20 10.80 4.30 5.51
CA GLU A 20 11.41 5.61 5.27
C GLU A 20 11.40 5.96 3.77
N ALA A 21 11.81 5.03 2.91
CA ALA A 21 11.77 5.23 1.47
C ALA A 21 10.33 5.51 0.98
N LEU A 22 9.33 4.79 1.51
CA LEU A 22 7.91 5.00 1.20
C LEU A 22 7.42 6.40 1.58
N GLY A 23 7.97 7.01 2.63
CA GLY A 23 7.63 8.39 3.04
C GLY A 23 7.92 9.45 1.97
N THR A 24 8.74 9.14 0.97
CA THR A 24 9.00 10.03 -0.17
C THR A 24 7.90 9.96 -1.25
N TRP A 25 7.02 8.96 -1.19
CA TRP A 25 5.96 8.71 -2.17
C TRP A 25 4.71 9.46 -1.73
N LYS A 26 4.42 10.57 -2.41
CA LYS A 26 3.34 11.50 -2.06
C LYS A 26 2.27 11.45 -3.14
N PRO A 27 1.10 10.86 -2.83
CA PRO A 27 -0.07 11.01 -3.67
C PRO A 27 -0.42 12.47 -3.84
N GLY A 28 -0.70 12.90 -5.07
CA GLY A 28 -0.92 14.29 -5.39
C GLY A 28 -1.59 14.51 -6.74
N ASN A 29 -1.72 15.78 -7.13
CA ASN A 29 -2.26 16.15 -8.43
C ASN A 29 -1.35 15.62 -9.55
N PRO A 30 -1.85 14.78 -10.48
CA PRO A 30 -1.04 14.22 -11.58
C PRO A 30 -0.46 15.28 -12.53
N LEU A 31 -1.00 16.49 -12.53
CA LEU A 31 -0.49 17.62 -13.33
C LEU A 31 0.60 18.42 -12.62
N ASP A 32 0.87 18.16 -11.34
CA ASP A 32 1.97 18.76 -10.60
C ASP A 32 3.26 17.96 -10.85
N PRO A 33 4.33 18.56 -11.41
CA PRO A 33 5.61 17.88 -11.64
C PRO A 33 6.30 17.35 -10.37
N ALA A 34 5.92 17.85 -9.18
CA ALA A 34 6.44 17.37 -7.91
C ALA A 34 5.73 16.10 -7.40
N THR A 35 4.59 15.73 -7.99
CA THR A 35 3.84 14.51 -7.64
C THR A 35 4.54 13.28 -8.21
N ASN A 36 4.75 12.27 -7.37
CA ASN A 36 5.34 10.99 -7.77
C ASN A 36 4.41 9.79 -7.58
N VAL A 37 3.21 10.00 -7.05
CA VAL A 37 2.13 8.99 -7.00
C VAL A 37 0.82 9.62 -7.46
N GLY A 38 0.23 9.08 -8.52
CA GLY A 38 -1.05 9.55 -9.08
C GLY A 38 -2.28 8.93 -8.40
N ALA A 39 -3.46 9.28 -8.90
CA ALA A 39 -4.71 8.61 -8.55
C ALA A 39 -4.78 7.20 -9.15
N LEU A 40 -5.60 6.34 -8.56
CA LEU A 40 -6.09 5.12 -9.20
C LEU A 40 -7.03 5.48 -10.35
N VAL A 41 -7.21 4.56 -11.31
CA VAL A 41 -7.94 4.81 -12.55
C VAL A 41 -9.40 5.23 -12.34
N ASP A 42 -10.09 4.64 -11.37
CA ASP A 42 -11.48 4.95 -11.04
C ASP A 42 -11.86 4.51 -9.62
N THR A 43 -13.13 4.74 -9.26
CA THR A 43 -13.70 4.40 -7.95
C THR A 43 -13.83 2.89 -7.74
N GLN A 44 -14.05 2.11 -8.81
CA GLN A 44 -14.13 0.67 -8.72
C GLN A 44 -12.78 0.09 -8.30
N GLN A 45 -11.70 0.51 -8.94
CA GLN A 45 -10.34 0.09 -8.59
C GLN A 45 -9.95 0.53 -7.17
N MET A 46 -10.32 1.76 -6.77
CA MET A 46 -10.10 2.22 -5.41
C MET A 46 -10.81 1.33 -4.38
N ASN A 47 -12.07 0.98 -4.61
CA ASN A 47 -12.82 0.10 -3.73
C ASN A 47 -12.21 -1.31 -3.67
N THR A 48 -11.72 -1.84 -4.80
CA THR A 48 -10.97 -3.11 -4.85
C THR A 48 -9.73 -3.05 -3.95
N VAL A 49 -8.90 -2.01 -4.11
CA VAL A 49 -7.68 -1.82 -3.30
C VAL A 49 -8.03 -1.69 -1.81
N LEU A 50 -9.03 -0.88 -1.45
CA LEU A 50 -9.49 -0.74 -0.06
C LEU A 50 -10.02 -2.06 0.52
N SER A 51 -10.69 -2.89 -0.30
CA SER A 51 -11.15 -4.21 0.13
C SER A 51 -10.00 -5.18 0.44
N TYR A 52 -8.89 -5.11 -0.30
CA TYR A 52 -7.68 -5.88 -0.01
C TYR A 52 -6.95 -5.37 1.23
N ILE A 53 -6.94 -4.06 1.46
CA ILE A 53 -6.41 -3.51 2.71
C ILE A 53 -7.22 -4.04 3.90
N ALA A 54 -8.55 -4.05 3.80
CA ALA A 54 -9.42 -4.63 4.82
C ALA A 54 -9.19 -6.14 4.99
N ALA A 55 -8.95 -6.88 3.91
CA ALA A 55 -8.59 -8.30 3.96
C ALA A 55 -7.25 -8.51 4.69
N GLY A 56 -6.23 -7.67 4.45
CA GLY A 56 -4.96 -7.74 5.16
C GLY A 56 -5.11 -7.62 6.67
N HIS A 57 -5.97 -6.71 7.14
CA HIS A 57 -6.34 -6.62 8.56
C HIS A 57 -7.05 -7.87 9.07
N THR A 58 -8.02 -8.38 8.29
CA THR A 58 -8.82 -9.55 8.66
C THR A 58 -7.97 -10.82 8.77
N ASP A 59 -6.98 -10.96 7.89
CA ASP A 59 -6.05 -12.09 7.85
C ASP A 59 -4.96 -12.01 8.95
N GLY A 60 -4.93 -10.92 9.72
CA GLY A 60 -4.00 -10.72 10.83
C GLY A 60 -2.63 -10.17 10.44
N ALA A 61 -2.49 -9.65 9.21
CA ALA A 61 -1.27 -8.94 8.83
C ALA A 61 -1.17 -7.59 9.57
N ARG A 62 0.07 -7.17 9.86
CA ARG A 62 0.32 -5.90 10.54
C ARG A 62 0.50 -4.78 9.53
N LEU A 63 -0.44 -3.84 9.49
CA LEU A 63 -0.27 -2.61 8.73
C LEU A 63 0.85 -1.77 9.36
N VAL A 64 1.90 -1.46 8.59
CA VAL A 64 3.05 -0.68 9.07
C VAL A 64 3.21 0.67 8.37
N ALA A 65 2.52 0.88 7.23
CA ALA A 65 2.45 2.17 6.55
C ALA A 65 1.19 2.26 5.67
N GLY A 66 0.60 3.46 5.56
CA GLY A 66 -0.52 3.76 4.67
C GLY A 66 -1.84 3.11 5.06
N GLY A 67 -2.54 2.57 4.05
CA GLY A 67 -3.77 1.79 4.22
C GLY A 67 -5.06 2.60 4.19
N LYS A 68 -5.05 3.87 3.78
CA LYS A 68 -6.25 4.72 3.79
C LYS A 68 -6.47 5.41 2.46
N GLN A 69 -7.74 5.72 2.20
CA GLN A 69 -8.12 6.68 1.17
C GLN A 69 -7.75 8.10 1.64
N ILE A 70 -7.16 8.90 0.76
CA ILE A 70 -6.74 10.28 1.03
C ILE A 70 -7.20 11.21 -0.10
N LEU A 71 -6.96 12.52 0.04
CA LEU A 71 -7.30 13.55 -0.96
C LEU A 71 -8.77 13.48 -1.43
N GLN A 72 -9.68 13.09 -0.54
CA GLN A 72 -11.10 12.89 -0.86
C GLN A 72 -11.78 14.20 -1.27
N GLU A 73 -11.31 15.32 -0.71
CA GLU A 73 -11.76 16.68 -1.02
C GLU A 73 -11.51 17.08 -2.47
N THR A 74 -10.60 16.39 -3.18
CA THR A 74 -10.33 16.63 -4.60
C THR A 74 -11.35 15.97 -5.51
N GLY A 75 -12.18 15.06 -4.99
CA GLY A 75 -13.06 14.19 -5.77
C GLY A 75 -12.33 13.05 -6.51
N GLY A 76 -11.01 12.92 -6.35
CA GLY A 76 -10.21 11.87 -6.97
C GLY A 76 -10.10 10.58 -6.16
N THR A 77 -9.48 9.58 -6.77
CA THR A 77 -9.41 8.19 -6.30
C THR A 77 -8.01 7.87 -5.78
N TYR A 78 -7.66 8.40 -4.61
CA TYR A 78 -6.32 8.26 -4.03
C TYR A 78 -6.29 7.34 -2.82
N VAL A 79 -5.29 6.46 -2.78
CA VAL A 79 -4.99 5.58 -1.63
C VAL A 79 -3.53 5.74 -1.26
N GLU A 80 -3.23 5.75 0.02
CA GLU A 80 -1.85 5.79 0.52
C GLU A 80 -1.05 4.57 0.04
N PRO A 81 0.23 4.74 -0.33
CA PRO A 81 1.14 3.62 -0.49
C PRO A 81 1.13 2.78 0.80
N THR A 82 0.88 1.48 0.67
CA THR A 82 0.53 0.62 1.81
C THR A 82 1.53 -0.52 1.98
N ILE A 83 1.96 -0.77 3.22
CA ILE A 83 2.82 -1.92 3.57
C ILE A 83 2.16 -2.72 4.69
N PHE A 84 1.99 -4.02 4.44
CA PHE A 84 1.71 -5.03 5.46
C PHE A 84 2.96 -5.84 5.77
N ASP A 85 3.25 -6.04 7.06
CA ASP A 85 4.31 -6.88 7.59
C ASP A 85 3.73 -8.11 8.29
N GLY A 86 4.54 -9.16 8.46
CA GLY A 86 4.11 -10.42 9.07
C GLY A 86 3.13 -11.22 8.21
N VAL A 87 3.13 -10.98 6.90
CA VAL A 87 2.26 -11.67 5.95
C VAL A 87 2.73 -13.11 5.77
N ASN A 88 1.82 -14.07 5.97
CA ASN A 88 2.07 -15.45 5.59
C ASN A 88 1.52 -15.72 4.20
N ASN A 89 2.06 -16.72 3.49
CA ASN A 89 1.70 -16.96 2.10
C ASN A 89 0.28 -17.53 1.94
N ALA A 90 -0.44 -17.90 3.00
CA ALA A 90 -1.85 -18.32 2.90
C ALA A 90 -2.84 -17.15 2.98
N MET A 91 -2.38 -15.94 3.33
CA MET A 91 -3.21 -14.75 3.37
C MET A 91 -3.63 -14.32 1.96
N ARG A 92 -4.83 -13.76 1.83
CA ARG A 92 -5.41 -13.34 0.55
C ARG A 92 -4.51 -12.34 -0.18
N ILE A 93 -3.99 -11.36 0.57
CA ILE A 93 -3.07 -10.32 0.07
C ILE A 93 -1.70 -10.87 -0.41
N ALA A 94 -1.37 -12.13 -0.15
CA ALA A 94 -0.17 -12.80 -0.62
C ALA A 94 -0.42 -13.79 -1.79
N GLN A 95 -1.68 -14.13 -2.05
CA GLN A 95 -2.08 -15.09 -3.07
C GLN A 95 -2.67 -14.41 -4.31
N GLU A 96 -3.46 -13.37 -4.10
CA GLU A 96 -4.17 -12.67 -5.15
C GLU A 96 -3.39 -11.45 -5.65
N GLU A 97 -3.60 -11.09 -6.92
CA GLU A 97 -3.19 -9.79 -7.42
C GLU A 97 -4.17 -8.73 -6.89
N ILE A 98 -3.62 -7.68 -6.27
CA ILE A 98 -4.41 -6.57 -5.71
C ILE A 98 -4.94 -5.65 -6.83
N PHE A 99 -4.27 -5.66 -7.99
CA PHE A 99 -4.57 -4.81 -9.13
C PHE A 99 -5.27 -5.56 -10.26
#